data_AF-A0A5D8ZH20-F1
#
_entry.id   AF-A0A5D8ZH20-F1
#
_cell.length_a   1.000
_cell.length_b   1.000
_cell.length_c   1.000
_cell.angle_alpha   90.00
_cell.angle_beta   90.00
_cell.angle_gamma   90.00
#
_symmetry.space_group_name_H-M   'P 1'
#
loop_
_entity.id
_entity.type
_entity.pdbx_description
1 polymer ?
#
loop_
_entity_poly.entity_id
_entity_poly.type
_entity_poly.pdbx_seq_one_letter_code
_entity_poly.pdbx_strand_id
1 'polypeptide(L)'
;MNYFNLFSNIYITKGASRILISDLQRNVSELYPLELYVLIEDMKNQSIEDILKDYDEESKAIIHEYISLLLEKEYGFITENDWDRNFPPLSYEYDDPSAITNLFIEMEDIEIVKKIKSSVENLGIKHLVIYSLKPLTINEFIEIDDVFKTSVLAGIEIFSPFHKETNLSFIQALQKNTVRIYSLIFYNCSKPPFKAKDEYRFSLNFLKDDLKLSACGKVELKYFNTNLPKVLEAMNHNSCLYKKIGIDRNGSIKNCPLMIESFGNIRNNSLEEAITHPDFKKYWNLTKDNIETCKDCEFRYVCTDCRAYTENAEKSKEGLNVSKPLKCGYNPYTGDWEDWTKNPLKQKISHSLELK
;
A
#
# COMPACT_ATOMS: atom_id res chain seq x y z
N MET A 1 41.61 -7.10 -7.51
CA MET A 1 40.36 -7.88 -7.67
C MET A 1 39.23 -6.89 -7.55
N ASN A 2 38.28 -6.96 -8.48
CA ASN A 2 37.15 -6.05 -8.58
C ASN A 2 35.92 -6.69 -7.97
N TYR A 3 35.15 -5.92 -7.20
CA TYR A 3 33.91 -6.37 -6.57
C TYR A 3 32.77 -5.48 -7.02
N PHE A 4 31.62 -6.08 -7.34
CA PHE A 4 30.41 -5.33 -7.66
C PHE A 4 29.57 -5.15 -6.41
N ASN A 5 29.22 -3.90 -6.10
CA ASN A 5 28.42 -3.54 -4.94
C ASN A 5 27.10 -2.95 -5.40
N LEU A 6 25.98 -3.49 -4.92
CA LEU A 6 24.68 -2.85 -5.08
C LEU A 6 24.56 -1.67 -4.11
N PHE A 7 23.90 -0.59 -4.54
CA PHE A 7 23.52 0.45 -3.59
C PHE A 7 22.49 -0.10 -2.59
N SER A 8 22.56 0.36 -1.34
CA SER A 8 21.75 -0.16 -0.23
C SER A 8 20.24 0.06 -0.40
N ASN A 9 19.83 1.01 -1.25
CA ASN A 9 18.44 1.27 -1.64
C ASN A 9 17.95 0.40 -2.81
N ILE A 10 18.81 -0.43 -3.41
CA ILE A 10 18.41 -1.39 -4.43
C ILE A 10 18.01 -2.69 -3.73
N TYR A 11 16.72 -2.98 -3.79
CA TYR A 11 16.16 -4.19 -3.21
C TYR A 11 15.78 -5.20 -4.30
N ILE A 12 16.10 -6.47 -4.06
CA ILE A 12 15.84 -7.53 -5.03
C ILE A 12 14.87 -8.53 -4.44
N THR A 13 13.72 -8.68 -5.08
CA THR A 13 12.70 -9.64 -4.71
C THR A 13 12.78 -10.83 -5.65
N LYS A 14 13.28 -11.97 -5.17
CA LYS A 14 13.22 -13.23 -5.90
C LYS A 14 11.79 -13.77 -5.91
N GLY A 15 11.21 -13.97 -7.10
CA GLY A 15 9.97 -14.72 -7.31
C GLY A 15 10.23 -16.11 -7.88
N ALA A 16 9.17 -16.79 -8.30
CA ALA A 16 9.24 -18.16 -8.83
C ALA A 16 9.86 -18.25 -10.22
N SER A 17 9.56 -17.29 -11.11
CA SER A 17 9.96 -17.32 -12.53
C SER A 17 10.95 -16.21 -12.90
N ARG A 18 11.06 -15.16 -12.07
CA ARG A 18 11.86 -13.97 -12.33
C ARG A 18 12.10 -13.19 -11.04
N ILE A 19 12.94 -12.17 -11.12
CA ILE A 19 13.17 -11.23 -10.03
C ILE A 19 12.58 -9.85 -10.34
N LEU A 20 12.27 -9.12 -9.27
CA LEU A 20 12.00 -7.70 -9.32
C LEU A 20 13.17 -6.97 -8.67
N ILE A 21 13.87 -6.12 -9.42
CA ILE A 21 14.83 -5.17 -8.86
C ILE A 21 14.09 -3.86 -8.64
N SER A 22 14.13 -3.36 -7.40
CA SER A 22 13.41 -2.19 -6.94
C SER A 22 14.40 -1.14 -6.45
N ASP A 23 14.49 -0.01 -7.15
CA ASP A 23 15.14 1.17 -6.63
C ASP A 23 14.18 1.93 -5.72
N LEU A 24 14.39 1.77 -4.41
CA LEU A 24 13.52 2.31 -3.37
C LEU A 24 13.64 3.83 -3.20
N GLN A 25 14.67 4.45 -3.79
CA GLN A 25 14.88 5.89 -3.78
C GLN A 25 14.27 6.54 -5.02
N ARG A 26 14.43 5.92 -6.20
CA ARG A 26 13.85 6.41 -7.47
C ARG A 26 12.40 5.98 -7.68
N ASN A 27 11.86 5.12 -6.80
CA ASN A 27 10.51 4.57 -6.87
C ASN A 27 10.22 3.77 -8.15
N VAL A 28 11.22 3.09 -8.69
CA VAL A 28 11.13 2.31 -9.93
C VAL A 28 11.38 0.84 -9.63
N SER A 29 10.59 -0.04 -10.24
CA SER A 29 10.83 -1.48 -10.23
C SER A 29 10.89 -2.02 -11.65
N GLU A 30 11.85 -2.88 -11.92
CA GLU A 30 12.04 -3.54 -13.22
C GLU A 30 12.22 -5.05 -13.02
N LEU A 31 11.72 -5.82 -14.00
CA LEU A 31 11.73 -7.28 -13.96
C LEU A 31 12.95 -7.81 -14.71
N TYR A 32 13.60 -8.82 -14.14
CA TYR A 32 14.78 -9.44 -14.72
C TYR A 32 14.75 -10.97 -14.59
N PRO A 33 15.54 -11.70 -15.40
CA PRO A 33 15.66 -13.16 -15.32
C PRO A 33 16.23 -13.66 -13.99
N LEU A 34 15.99 -14.93 -13.65
CA LEU A 34 16.50 -15.54 -12.41
C LEU A 34 18.02 -15.73 -12.43
N GLU A 35 18.61 -15.84 -13.61
CA GLU A 35 20.05 -15.98 -13.85
C GLU A 35 20.80 -14.76 -13.30
N LEU A 36 20.23 -13.55 -13.47
CA LEU A 36 20.79 -12.33 -12.89
C LEU A 36 20.81 -12.38 -11.36
N TYR A 37 19.81 -13.01 -10.73
CA TYR A 37 19.80 -13.17 -9.27
C TYR A 37 20.96 -14.04 -8.78
N VAL A 38 21.24 -15.15 -9.48
CA VAL A 38 22.34 -16.05 -9.14
C VAL A 38 23.67 -15.28 -9.21
N LEU A 39 23.90 -14.56 -10.31
CA LEU A 39 25.08 -13.71 -10.47
C LEU A 39 25.21 -12.67 -9.35
N ILE A 40 24.12 -12.01 -8.97
CA ILE A 40 24.12 -11.02 -7.89
C ILE A 40 24.47 -11.66 -6.53
N GLU A 41 23.96 -12.85 -6.22
CA GLU A 41 24.31 -13.56 -4.99
C GLU A 41 25.79 -14.00 -4.97
N ASP A 42 26.33 -14.42 -6.12
CA ASP A 42 27.74 -14.79 -6.25
C ASP A 42 28.66 -13.57 -6.05
N MET A 43 28.31 -12.43 -6.66
CA MET A 43 29.04 -11.15 -6.53
C MET A 43 29.09 -10.60 -5.09
N LYS A 44 28.21 -11.03 -4.18
CA LYS A 44 28.29 -10.62 -2.76
C LYS A 44 29.51 -11.19 -2.04
N ASN A 45 30.03 -12.33 -2.50
CA ASN A 45 31.04 -13.09 -1.76
C ASN A 45 32.35 -13.27 -2.55
N GLN A 46 32.35 -12.93 -3.84
CA GLN A 46 33.46 -13.21 -4.76
C GLN A 46 33.77 -11.99 -5.62
N SER A 47 35.02 -11.89 -6.08
CA SER A 47 35.40 -10.87 -7.05
C SER A 47 34.87 -11.24 -8.44
N ILE A 48 34.68 -10.24 -9.29
CA ILE A 48 34.25 -10.41 -10.69
C ILE A 48 35.21 -11.35 -11.42
N GLU A 49 36.53 -11.21 -11.21
CA GLU A 49 37.51 -12.09 -11.85
C GLU A 49 37.45 -13.54 -11.38
N ASP A 50 37.08 -13.79 -10.12
CA ASP A 50 36.93 -15.15 -9.61
C ASP A 50 35.68 -15.80 -10.17
N ILE A 51 34.56 -15.09 -10.19
CA ILE A 51 33.30 -15.56 -10.80
C ILE A 51 33.58 -15.98 -12.25
N LEU A 52 34.25 -15.13 -13.03
CA LEU A 52 34.52 -15.40 -14.45
C LEU A 52 35.42 -16.63 -14.70
N LYS A 53 36.13 -17.19 -13.71
CA LYS A 53 36.96 -18.39 -13.91
C LYS A 53 36.12 -19.66 -14.08
N ASP A 54 34.94 -19.69 -13.49
CA ASP A 54 34.09 -20.89 -13.43
C ASP A 54 33.18 -21.03 -14.67
N TYR A 55 33.21 -20.06 -15.59
CA TYR A 55 32.36 -20.00 -16.78
C TYR A 55 33.15 -20.13 -18.08
N ASP A 56 32.51 -20.67 -19.11
CA ASP A 56 33.03 -20.68 -20.48
C ASP A 56 32.97 -19.27 -21.12
N GLU A 57 33.63 -19.07 -22.26
CA GLU A 57 33.73 -17.75 -22.91
C GLU A 57 32.37 -17.17 -23.35
N GLU A 58 31.38 -17.99 -23.73
CA GLU A 58 30.05 -17.52 -24.10
C GLU A 58 29.31 -17.01 -22.86
N SER A 59 29.36 -17.79 -21.78
CA SER A 59 28.79 -17.42 -20.47
C SER A 59 29.44 -16.16 -19.88
N LYS A 60 30.77 -15.97 -20.05
CA LYS A 60 31.47 -14.75 -19.61
C LYS A 60 30.96 -13.50 -20.31
N ALA A 61 30.66 -13.57 -21.61
CA ALA A 61 30.11 -12.44 -22.35
C ALA A 61 28.75 -12.00 -21.75
N ILE A 62 27.89 -12.97 -21.42
CA ILE A 62 26.58 -12.71 -20.79
C ILE A 62 26.75 -12.09 -19.40
N ILE A 63 27.70 -12.58 -18.59
CA ILE A 63 28.00 -11.99 -17.27
C ILE A 63 28.44 -10.53 -17.42
N HIS A 64 29.29 -10.22 -18.39
CA HIS A 64 29.71 -8.85 -18.67
C HIS A 64 28.54 -7.94 -19.11
N GLU A 65 27.60 -8.47 -19.90
CA GLU A 65 26.38 -7.74 -20.26
C GLU A 65 25.52 -7.43 -19.03
N TYR A 66 25.35 -8.39 -18.12
CA TYR A 66 24.63 -8.17 -16.86
C TYR A 66 25.31 -7.12 -15.97
N ILE A 67 26.63 -7.20 -15.80
CA ILE A 67 27.36 -6.19 -15.02
C ILE A 67 27.22 -4.81 -15.67
N SER A 68 27.35 -4.72 -16.99
CA SER A 68 27.18 -3.46 -17.73
C SER A 68 25.78 -2.88 -17.57
N LEU A 69 24.75 -3.72 -17.64
CA LEU A 69 23.36 -3.34 -17.38
C LEU A 69 23.17 -2.78 -15.97
N LEU A 70 23.71 -3.45 -14.94
CA LEU A 70 23.60 -2.99 -13.56
C LEU A 70 24.31 -1.64 -13.34
N LEU A 71 25.42 -1.40 -14.02
CA LEU A 71 26.14 -0.11 -14.02
C LEU A 71 25.36 0.97 -14.78
N GLU A 72 24.84 0.67 -15.97
CA GLU A 72 24.07 1.61 -16.80
C GLU A 72 22.79 2.06 -16.09
N LYS A 73 22.12 1.14 -15.38
CA LYS A 73 20.93 1.42 -14.58
C LYS A 73 21.25 2.12 -13.25
N GLU A 74 22.53 2.31 -12.94
CA GLU A 74 23.02 2.87 -11.67
C GLU A 74 22.51 2.08 -10.46
N TYR A 75 22.40 0.75 -10.56
CA TYR A 75 22.03 -0.12 -9.45
C TYR A 75 23.21 -0.45 -8.54
N GLY A 76 24.42 -0.25 -9.01
CA GLY A 76 25.62 -0.50 -8.23
C GLY A 76 26.86 0.09 -8.86
N PHE A 77 28.00 -0.26 -8.28
CA PHE A 77 29.31 0.27 -8.65
C PHE A 77 30.40 -0.77 -8.38
N ILE A 78 31.54 -0.62 -9.04
CA ILE A 78 32.69 -1.51 -8.85
C ILE A 78 33.67 -0.88 -7.87
N THR A 79 34.17 -1.68 -6.93
CA THR A 79 35.27 -1.33 -6.02
C THR A 79 36.46 -2.22 -6.24
N GLU A 80 37.64 -1.71 -5.90
CA GLU A 80 38.88 -2.49 -5.88
C GLU A 80 39.22 -2.94 -4.46
N ASN A 81 39.76 -4.16 -4.35
CA ASN A 81 40.26 -4.73 -3.09
C ASN A 81 39.14 -4.89 -2.04
N ASP A 82 39.33 -4.45 -0.80
CA ASP A 82 38.43 -4.69 0.34
C ASP A 82 37.49 -3.51 0.66
N TRP A 83 37.29 -2.61 -0.31
CA TRP A 83 36.46 -1.42 -0.15
C TRP A 83 34.96 -1.70 -0.06
N ASP A 84 34.51 -2.86 -0.52
CA ASP A 84 33.13 -3.35 -0.42
C ASP A 84 32.59 -3.31 1.02
N ARG A 85 33.46 -3.58 2.00
CA ARG A 85 33.12 -3.57 3.43
C ARG A 85 32.64 -2.22 3.97
N ASN A 86 32.91 -1.13 3.25
CA ASN A 86 32.50 0.21 3.64
C ASN A 86 31.05 0.55 3.25
N PHE A 87 30.34 -0.36 2.58
CA PHE A 87 28.99 -0.14 2.07
C PHE A 87 28.02 -1.13 2.72
N PRO A 88 27.67 -0.94 4.01
CA PRO A 88 26.79 -1.84 4.71
C PRO A 88 25.40 -1.89 4.07
N PRO A 89 24.73 -3.06 4.10
CA PRO A 89 23.37 -3.18 3.59
C PRO A 89 22.40 -2.34 4.43
N LEU A 90 21.28 -1.97 3.80
CA LEU A 90 20.19 -1.29 4.48
C LEU A 90 19.57 -2.23 5.53
N SER A 91 19.33 -1.71 6.74
CA SER A 91 18.50 -2.42 7.72
C SER A 91 17.06 -2.48 7.21
N TYR A 92 16.48 -3.68 7.22
CA TYR A 92 15.08 -3.87 6.85
C TYR A 92 14.13 -3.77 8.05
N GLU A 93 14.61 -3.35 9.22
CA GLU A 93 13.76 -3.10 10.37
C GLU A 93 12.77 -1.96 10.07
N TYR A 94 11.51 -2.20 10.40
CA TYR A 94 10.47 -1.19 10.32
C TYR A 94 10.04 -0.80 11.72
N ASP A 95 10.13 0.49 12.04
CA ASP A 95 9.59 1.04 13.27
C ASP A 95 8.80 2.32 12.99
N ASP A 96 7.73 2.50 13.74
CA ASP A 96 6.96 3.74 13.78
C ASP A 96 6.42 3.93 15.21
N PRO A 97 6.50 5.14 15.77
CA PRO A 97 6.11 5.35 17.17
C PRO A 97 4.59 5.40 17.40
N SER A 98 3.77 5.58 16.35
CA SER A 98 2.32 5.69 16.51
C SER A 98 1.69 4.31 16.76
N ALA A 99 0.70 4.23 17.66
CA ALA A 99 -0.04 2.98 17.87
C ALA A 99 -0.92 2.65 16.66
N ILE A 100 -1.51 3.67 16.06
CA ILE A 100 -2.29 3.63 14.82
C ILE A 100 -1.83 4.79 13.94
N THR A 101 -1.58 4.54 12.66
CA THR A 101 -1.13 5.56 11.71
C THR A 101 -2.26 6.12 10.87
N ASN A 102 -3.26 5.27 10.56
CA ASN A 102 -4.35 5.60 9.64
C ASN A 102 -5.71 5.21 10.20
N LEU A 103 -6.67 6.12 10.07
CA LEU A 103 -8.08 5.90 10.35
C LEU A 103 -8.90 6.10 9.07
N PHE A 104 -9.74 5.13 8.74
CA PHE A 104 -10.73 5.26 7.68
C PHE A 104 -12.13 5.35 8.30
N ILE A 105 -12.96 6.30 7.88
CA ILE A 105 -14.35 6.37 8.32
C ILE A 105 -15.31 6.43 7.14
N GLU A 106 -16.37 5.63 7.20
CA GLU A 106 -17.60 5.88 6.46
C GLU A 106 -18.50 6.77 7.31
N MET A 107 -19.04 7.85 6.75
CA MET A 107 -19.91 8.74 7.51
C MET A 107 -21.07 9.28 6.67
N GLU A 108 -22.23 9.39 7.31
CA GLU A 108 -23.35 10.21 6.81
C GLU A 108 -23.41 11.60 7.44
N ASP A 109 -22.89 11.72 8.66
CA ASP A 109 -22.97 12.91 9.51
C ASP A 109 -21.58 13.19 10.09
N ILE A 110 -21.18 14.46 10.09
CA ILE A 110 -19.89 14.93 10.58
C ILE A 110 -19.70 14.75 12.10
N GLU A 111 -20.76 14.48 12.87
CA GLU A 111 -20.67 14.28 14.33
C GLU A 111 -19.68 13.16 14.72
N ILE A 112 -19.50 12.14 13.87
CA ILE A 112 -18.48 11.11 14.10
C ILE A 112 -17.07 11.69 14.15
N VAL A 113 -16.79 12.74 13.37
CA VAL A 113 -15.47 13.39 13.27
C VAL A 113 -15.10 14.04 14.60
N LYS A 114 -16.07 14.69 15.26
CA LYS A 114 -15.89 15.24 16.62
C LYS A 114 -15.63 14.12 17.63
N LYS A 115 -16.35 13.00 17.49
CA LYS A 115 -16.26 11.86 18.41
C LYS A 115 -14.90 11.17 18.39
N ILE A 116 -14.27 11.08 17.23
CA ILE A 116 -12.96 10.42 17.08
C ILE A 116 -11.78 11.30 17.47
N LYS A 117 -11.97 12.60 17.72
CA LYS A 117 -10.87 13.56 17.98
C LYS A 117 -9.95 13.12 19.11
N SER A 118 -10.50 12.73 20.26
CA SER A 118 -9.70 12.28 21.41
C SER A 118 -8.91 11.03 21.08
N SER A 119 -9.53 10.05 20.42
CA SER A 119 -8.86 8.83 19.99
C SER A 119 -7.75 9.08 18.98
N VAL A 120 -7.95 10.03 18.06
CA VAL A 120 -6.91 10.45 17.09
C VAL A 120 -5.68 10.98 17.81
N GLU A 121 -5.87 11.81 18.84
CA GLU A 121 -4.77 12.34 19.67
C GLU A 121 -4.09 11.25 20.50
N ASN A 122 -4.85 10.46 21.24
CA ASN A 122 -4.33 9.43 22.14
C ASN A 122 -3.56 8.32 21.42
N LEU A 123 -3.99 7.95 20.21
CA LEU A 123 -3.37 6.88 19.42
C LEU A 123 -2.27 7.37 18.46
N GLY A 124 -2.08 8.69 18.34
CA GLY A 124 -1.10 9.27 17.44
C GLY A 124 -1.45 9.12 15.95
N ILE A 125 -2.74 9.17 15.61
CA ILE A 125 -3.24 8.96 14.24
C ILE A 125 -2.92 10.18 13.37
N LYS A 126 -2.07 9.99 12.37
CA LYS A 126 -1.59 11.09 11.49
C LYS A 126 -2.45 11.27 10.24
N HIS A 127 -3.15 10.23 9.80
CA HIS A 127 -3.91 10.25 8.55
C HIS A 127 -5.36 9.80 8.74
N LEU A 128 -6.29 10.59 8.21
CA LEU A 128 -7.72 10.32 8.22
C LEU A 128 -8.24 10.26 6.79
N VAL A 129 -8.90 9.17 6.45
CA VAL A 129 -9.65 9.02 5.20
C VAL A 129 -11.12 9.06 5.53
N ILE A 130 -11.84 9.98 4.90
CA ILE A 130 -13.28 10.16 5.06
C ILE A 130 -13.97 9.75 3.77
N TYR A 131 -14.83 8.75 3.87
CA TYR A 131 -15.76 8.39 2.81
C TYR A 131 -17.16 8.86 3.22
N SER A 132 -17.56 10.02 2.69
CA SER A 132 -18.87 10.60 2.94
C SER A 132 -19.93 9.92 2.08
N LEU A 133 -21.03 9.50 2.69
CA LEU A 133 -22.18 8.90 2.02
C LEU A 133 -23.14 9.96 1.46
N LYS A 134 -22.99 11.22 1.88
CA LYS A 134 -23.78 12.37 1.42
C LYS A 134 -22.87 13.48 0.89
N PRO A 135 -23.33 14.29 -0.09
CA PRO A 135 -22.56 15.45 -0.53
C PRO A 135 -22.31 16.40 0.66
N LEU A 136 -21.05 16.77 0.87
CA LEU A 136 -20.66 17.69 1.93
C LEU A 136 -20.74 19.14 1.45
N THR A 137 -21.30 20.00 2.29
CA THR A 137 -21.29 21.45 2.12
C THR A 137 -19.91 22.02 2.43
N ILE A 138 -19.68 23.25 1.99
CA ILE A 138 -18.40 23.94 2.25
C ILE A 138 -18.11 24.10 3.74
N ASN A 139 -19.14 24.35 4.55
CA ASN A 139 -19.00 24.52 5.99
C ASN A 139 -18.61 23.20 6.66
N GLU A 140 -19.18 22.08 6.21
CA GLU A 140 -18.82 20.76 6.73
C GLU A 140 -17.35 20.41 6.42
N PHE A 141 -16.86 20.71 5.21
CA PHE A 141 -15.44 20.54 4.89
C PHE A 141 -14.51 21.36 5.80
N ILE A 142 -14.87 22.62 6.06
CA ILE A 142 -14.10 23.51 6.94
C ILE A 142 -14.16 23.00 8.38
N GLU A 143 -15.34 22.60 8.85
CA GLU A 143 -15.54 22.07 10.21
C GLU A 143 -14.74 20.79 10.44
N ILE A 144 -14.68 19.89 9.44
CA ILE A 144 -13.84 18.69 9.48
C ILE A 144 -12.36 19.06 9.72
N ASP A 145 -11.80 20.04 8.99
CA ASP A 145 -10.41 20.47 9.20
C ASP A 145 -10.22 21.12 10.58
N ASP A 146 -11.16 21.98 10.98
CA ASP A 146 -11.10 22.76 12.22
C ASP A 146 -11.14 21.89 13.48
N VAL A 147 -11.87 20.76 13.46
CA VAL A 147 -11.89 19.78 14.56
C VAL A 147 -10.46 19.33 14.93
N PHE A 148 -9.55 19.28 13.95
CA PHE A 148 -8.20 18.78 14.11
C PHE A 148 -7.13 19.86 14.19
N LYS A 149 -7.51 21.15 14.30
CA LYS A 149 -6.60 22.30 14.27
C LYS A 149 -5.43 22.24 15.25
N THR A 150 -5.63 21.61 16.41
CA THR A 150 -4.64 21.48 17.48
C THR A 150 -4.29 20.02 17.79
N SER A 151 -4.55 19.12 16.82
CA SER A 151 -4.30 17.69 16.97
C SER A 151 -3.04 17.21 16.24
N VAL A 152 -2.69 15.93 16.45
CA VAL A 152 -1.61 15.22 15.75
C VAL A 152 -1.93 14.87 14.29
N LEU A 153 -3.17 15.09 13.84
CA LEU A 153 -3.60 14.74 12.50
C LEU A 153 -2.91 15.66 11.47
N ALA A 154 -2.17 15.04 10.55
CA ALA A 154 -1.36 15.71 9.55
C ALA A 154 -2.06 15.80 8.19
N GLY A 155 -2.91 14.83 7.85
CA GLY A 155 -3.55 14.77 6.53
C GLY A 155 -4.95 14.21 6.55
N ILE A 156 -5.84 14.84 5.77
CA ILE A 156 -7.21 14.40 5.52
C ILE A 156 -7.40 14.17 4.02
N GLU A 157 -7.90 13.00 3.67
CA GLU A 157 -8.39 12.67 2.33
C GLU A 157 -9.91 12.47 2.40
N ILE A 158 -10.64 13.10 1.49
CA ILE A 158 -12.10 13.09 1.51
C ILE A 158 -12.66 12.65 0.16
N PHE A 159 -13.45 11.59 0.21
CA PHE A 159 -14.33 11.16 -0.85
C PHE A 159 -15.74 11.69 -0.55
N SER A 160 -16.31 12.50 -1.45
CA SER A 160 -17.66 13.05 -1.29
C SER A 160 -18.45 12.88 -2.59
N PRO A 161 -19.76 12.58 -2.54
CA PRO A 161 -20.62 12.73 -3.70
C PRO A 161 -20.53 14.15 -4.24
N PHE A 162 -20.50 14.28 -5.56
CA PHE A 162 -20.55 15.56 -6.24
C PHE A 162 -21.94 16.20 -6.08
N HIS A 163 -21.98 17.51 -5.89
CA HIS A 163 -23.21 18.31 -5.94
C HIS A 163 -22.99 19.59 -6.74
N LYS A 164 -24.08 20.24 -7.18
CA LYS A 164 -24.04 21.37 -8.12
C LYS A 164 -23.30 22.61 -7.60
N GLU A 165 -23.14 22.75 -6.29
CA GLU A 165 -22.45 23.90 -5.70
C GLU A 165 -20.92 23.73 -5.68
N THR A 166 -20.39 22.53 -5.97
CA THR A 166 -18.95 22.26 -6.07
C THR A 166 -18.34 22.91 -7.32
N ASN A 167 -18.33 24.25 -7.36
CA ASN A 167 -17.77 25.07 -8.45
C ASN A 167 -16.37 25.61 -8.10
N LEU A 168 -15.80 26.44 -8.97
CA LEU A 168 -14.45 27.00 -8.74
C LEU A 168 -14.36 27.82 -7.44
N SER A 169 -15.40 28.60 -7.11
CA SER A 169 -15.43 29.42 -5.90
C SER A 169 -15.48 28.55 -4.64
N PHE A 170 -16.19 27.42 -4.70
CA PHE A 170 -16.23 26.42 -3.63
C PHE A 170 -14.82 25.88 -3.35
N ILE A 171 -14.10 25.44 -4.37
CA ILE A 171 -12.72 24.93 -4.23
C ILE A 171 -11.75 26.00 -3.76
N GLN A 172 -11.85 27.24 -4.27
CA GLN A 172 -11.03 28.36 -3.82
C GLN A 172 -11.24 28.68 -2.34
N ALA A 173 -12.49 28.59 -1.88
CA ALA A 173 -12.79 28.79 -0.48
C ALA A 173 -12.27 27.63 0.40
N LEU A 174 -12.30 26.38 -0.07
CA LEU A 174 -11.63 25.28 0.64
C LEU A 174 -10.12 25.51 0.73
N GLN A 175 -9.47 25.88 -0.36
CA GLN A 175 -8.03 26.17 -0.37
C GLN A 175 -7.63 27.28 0.62
N LYS A 176 -8.50 28.29 0.78
CA LYS A 176 -8.25 29.41 1.70
C LYS A 176 -8.45 29.05 3.17
N ASN A 177 -9.42 28.18 3.46
CA ASN A 177 -9.90 27.93 4.82
C ASN A 177 -9.51 26.56 5.39
N THR A 178 -8.84 25.70 4.63
CA THR A 178 -8.38 24.36 5.09
C THR A 178 -6.88 24.20 4.88
N VAL A 179 -6.25 23.36 5.70
CA VAL A 179 -4.78 23.20 5.72
C VAL A 179 -4.35 21.73 5.72
N ARG A 180 -5.16 20.82 6.27
CA ARG A 180 -4.85 19.39 6.40
C ARG A 180 -5.41 18.56 5.26
N ILE A 181 -6.43 19.06 4.57
CA ILE A 181 -6.98 18.38 3.41
C ILE A 181 -5.92 18.38 2.30
N TYR A 182 -5.43 17.18 1.94
CA TYR A 182 -4.43 16.99 0.88
C TYR A 182 -5.03 16.32 -0.36
N SER A 183 -6.21 15.72 -0.26
CA SER A 183 -6.90 15.11 -1.40
C SER A 183 -8.41 15.22 -1.28
N LEU A 184 -9.03 15.67 -2.38
CA LEU A 184 -10.47 15.76 -2.56
C LEU A 184 -10.88 14.97 -3.80
N ILE A 185 -11.78 14.03 -3.60
CA ILE A 185 -12.28 13.16 -4.67
C ILE A 185 -13.81 13.25 -4.69
N PHE A 186 -14.33 13.92 -5.70
CA PHE A 186 -15.77 14.03 -5.93
C PHE A 186 -16.25 12.95 -6.90
N TYR A 187 -17.06 12.01 -6.44
CA TYR A 187 -17.60 10.92 -7.28
C TYR A 187 -19.05 11.18 -7.70
N ASN A 188 -19.59 10.39 -8.64
CA ASN A 188 -20.87 10.66 -9.30
C ASN A 188 -20.92 12.02 -10.06
N CYS A 189 -19.79 12.44 -10.63
CA CYS A 189 -19.66 13.68 -11.39
C CYS A 189 -19.69 13.42 -12.90
N SER A 190 -20.88 13.32 -13.49
CA SER A 190 -21.06 13.01 -14.93
C SER A 190 -20.31 13.95 -15.87
N LYS A 191 -20.17 15.22 -15.48
CA LYS A 191 -19.39 16.25 -16.18
C LYS A 191 -18.69 17.14 -15.16
N PRO A 192 -17.34 17.17 -15.14
CA PRO A 192 -16.60 18.07 -14.27
C PRO A 192 -16.99 19.54 -14.51
N PRO A 193 -17.24 20.33 -13.45
CA PRO A 193 -17.66 21.73 -13.57
C PRO A 193 -16.56 22.63 -14.11
N PHE A 194 -15.30 22.23 -13.95
CA PHE A 194 -14.11 22.88 -14.48
C PHE A 194 -12.97 21.85 -14.58
N LYS A 195 -11.89 22.21 -15.28
CA LYS A 195 -10.67 21.40 -15.32
C LYS A 195 -9.87 21.66 -14.04
N ALA A 196 -9.64 20.61 -13.24
CA ALA A 196 -8.78 20.70 -12.07
C ALA A 196 -7.38 21.16 -12.50
N LYS A 197 -6.75 21.98 -11.65
CA LYS A 197 -5.42 22.54 -11.86
C LYS A 197 -4.50 22.05 -10.76
N ASP A 198 -3.20 22.01 -11.05
CA ASP A 198 -2.17 21.62 -10.09
C ASP A 198 -1.72 22.79 -9.18
N GLU A 199 -2.52 23.86 -9.09
CA GLU A 199 -2.22 25.07 -8.28
C GLU A 199 -2.80 25.01 -6.86
N TYR A 200 -3.60 23.98 -6.56
CA TYR A 200 -4.24 23.81 -5.26
C TYR A 200 -3.28 23.13 -4.26
N ARG A 201 -3.49 23.39 -2.96
CA ARG A 201 -2.73 22.73 -1.88
C ARG A 201 -3.06 21.25 -1.72
N PHE A 202 -4.15 20.81 -2.35
CA PHE A 202 -4.63 19.44 -2.38
C PHE A 202 -4.76 18.96 -3.82
N SER A 203 -4.68 17.65 -4.00
CA SER A 203 -5.13 17.00 -5.24
C SER A 203 -6.65 17.08 -5.34
N LEU A 204 -7.17 17.36 -6.54
CA LEU A 204 -8.60 17.46 -6.81
C LEU A 204 -8.97 16.57 -7.99
N ASN A 205 -9.85 15.59 -7.76
CA ASN A 205 -10.31 14.66 -8.78
C ASN A 205 -11.84 14.64 -8.85
N PHE A 206 -12.36 14.60 -10.09
CA PHE A 206 -13.78 14.38 -10.36
C PHE A 206 -13.94 13.03 -11.05
N LEU A 207 -14.61 12.08 -10.40
CA LEU A 207 -14.89 10.76 -10.93
C LEU A 207 -16.30 10.73 -11.54
N LYS A 208 -16.40 10.26 -12.77
CA LYS A 208 -17.68 10.12 -13.48
C LYS A 208 -18.59 9.11 -12.79
N ASP A 209 -18.01 7.99 -12.40
CA ASP A 209 -18.73 6.82 -11.90
C ASP A 209 -18.95 6.89 -10.39
N ASP A 210 -19.84 6.02 -9.92
CA ASP A 210 -20.04 5.76 -8.51
C ASP A 210 -18.79 5.10 -7.92
N LEU A 211 -18.39 5.53 -6.72
CA LEU A 211 -17.23 4.98 -6.03
C LEU A 211 -17.73 4.04 -4.93
N LYS A 212 -17.65 2.73 -5.15
CA LYS A 212 -18.01 1.74 -4.13
C LYS A 212 -16.79 1.30 -3.36
N LEU A 213 -16.90 1.17 -2.02
CA LEU A 213 -15.81 0.60 -1.22
C LEU A 213 -15.49 -0.85 -1.60
N SER A 214 -16.47 -1.59 -2.12
CA SER A 214 -16.23 -2.92 -2.68
C SER A 214 -15.28 -2.92 -3.89
N ALA A 215 -14.91 -1.77 -4.44
CA ALA A 215 -13.84 -1.66 -5.44
C ALA A 215 -12.42 -1.76 -4.84
N CYS A 216 -12.26 -1.67 -3.52
CA CYS A 216 -10.97 -1.77 -2.83
C CYS A 216 -10.33 -3.16 -3.01
N GLY A 217 -9.01 -3.25 -2.79
CA GLY A 217 -8.27 -4.52 -2.82
C GLY A 217 -7.93 -5.05 -4.21
N LYS A 218 -8.24 -4.30 -5.27
CA LYS A 218 -7.78 -4.61 -6.64
C LYS A 218 -6.26 -4.61 -6.70
N VAL A 219 -5.71 -5.62 -7.35
CA VAL A 219 -4.26 -5.77 -7.55
C VAL A 219 -3.96 -5.56 -9.03
N GLU A 220 -3.31 -4.44 -9.34
CA GLU A 220 -2.92 -4.06 -10.71
C GLU A 220 -1.58 -3.33 -10.62
N LEU A 221 -0.73 -3.45 -11.65
CA LEU A 221 0.62 -2.86 -11.69
C LEU A 221 0.63 -1.36 -11.39
N LYS A 222 -0.38 -0.60 -11.85
CA LYS A 222 -0.49 0.84 -11.61
C LYS A 222 -0.69 1.24 -10.14
N TYR A 223 -1.08 0.29 -9.28
CA TYR A 223 -1.25 0.49 -7.85
C TYR A 223 -0.03 0.03 -7.04
N PHE A 224 1.01 -0.50 -7.70
CA PHE A 224 2.22 -0.91 -7.02
C PHE A 224 3.02 0.32 -6.62
N ASN A 225 3.61 0.25 -5.43
CA ASN A 225 4.36 1.35 -4.87
C ASN A 225 5.72 0.85 -4.37
N THR A 226 6.78 1.43 -4.93
CA THR A 226 8.17 1.01 -4.74
C THR A 226 8.94 2.05 -3.93
N ASN A 227 8.38 2.51 -2.82
CA ASN A 227 9.11 3.41 -1.93
C ASN A 227 9.62 2.68 -0.69
N LEU A 228 10.70 3.20 -0.11
CA LEU A 228 11.36 2.60 1.04
C LEU A 228 10.40 2.33 2.22
N PRO A 229 9.65 3.31 2.77
CA PRO A 229 8.69 3.04 3.86
C PRO A 229 7.69 1.92 3.55
N LYS A 230 7.18 1.88 2.31
CA LYS A 230 6.17 0.91 1.91
C LYS A 230 6.72 -0.49 1.84
N VAL A 231 7.90 -0.64 1.24
CA VAL A 231 8.55 -1.94 1.07
C VAL A 231 8.98 -2.49 2.42
N LEU A 232 9.55 -1.66 3.31
CA LEU A 232 9.88 -2.07 4.68
C LEU A 232 8.65 -2.47 5.49
N GLU A 233 7.54 -1.72 5.40
CA GLU A 233 6.28 -2.10 6.04
C GLU A 233 5.80 -3.48 5.55
N ALA A 234 5.83 -3.72 4.24
CA ALA A 234 5.34 -4.96 3.64
C ALA A 234 6.22 -6.19 3.95
N MET A 235 7.51 -5.99 4.24
CA MET A 235 8.44 -7.04 4.67
C MET A 235 8.18 -7.49 6.10
N ASN A 236 7.78 -6.57 6.98
CA ASN A 236 7.65 -6.83 8.40
C ASN A 236 6.20 -7.10 8.81
N HIS A 237 5.24 -6.55 8.06
CA HIS A 237 3.84 -6.49 8.44
C HIS A 237 2.89 -6.64 7.25
N ASN A 238 1.61 -6.77 7.54
CA ASN A 238 0.56 -6.75 6.54
C ASN A 238 0.45 -5.36 5.90
N SER A 239 0.71 -5.29 4.59
CA SER A 239 0.78 -4.02 3.85
C SER A 239 -0.56 -3.29 3.68
N CYS A 240 -1.68 -3.84 4.15
CA CYS A 240 -2.97 -3.14 4.16
C CYS A 240 -3.44 -2.80 5.57
N LEU A 241 -3.36 -3.73 6.52
CA LEU A 241 -4.03 -3.64 7.84
C LEU A 241 -3.13 -3.17 8.98
N TYR A 242 -1.81 -3.22 8.82
CA TYR A 242 -0.89 -2.85 9.89
C TYR A 242 -1.10 -1.41 10.34
N LYS A 243 -1.29 -1.22 11.66
CA LYS A 243 -1.58 0.08 12.30
C LYS A 243 -2.73 0.87 11.65
N LYS A 244 -3.71 0.18 11.05
CA LYS A 244 -4.92 0.81 10.51
C LYS A 244 -6.15 0.39 11.29
N ILE A 245 -7.10 1.32 11.32
CA ILE A 245 -8.41 1.13 11.91
C ILE A 245 -9.47 1.75 10.99
N GLY A 246 -10.64 1.12 10.94
CA GLY A 246 -11.76 1.49 10.09
C GLY A 246 -13.03 1.60 10.90
N ILE A 247 -13.89 2.55 10.55
CA ILE A 247 -15.26 2.64 11.04
C ILE A 247 -16.20 2.53 9.85
N ASP A 248 -17.08 1.53 9.86
CA ASP A 248 -18.06 1.34 8.80
C ASP A 248 -19.28 2.26 8.97
N ARG A 249 -20.17 2.27 7.97
CA ARG A 249 -21.39 3.10 7.96
C ARG A 249 -22.33 2.88 9.16
N ASN A 250 -22.22 1.75 9.86
CA ASN A 250 -23.02 1.43 11.03
C ASN A 250 -22.32 1.86 12.35
N GLY A 251 -21.13 2.46 12.25
CA GLY A 251 -20.29 2.83 13.38
C GLY A 251 -19.46 1.67 13.92
N SER A 252 -19.40 0.52 13.25
CA SER A 252 -18.65 -0.65 13.73
C SER A 252 -17.16 -0.40 13.55
N ILE A 253 -16.37 -0.61 14.61
CA ILE A 253 -14.92 -0.44 14.60
C ILE A 253 -14.26 -1.75 14.14
N LYS A 254 -13.36 -1.65 13.16
CA LYS A 254 -12.73 -2.78 12.45
C LYS A 254 -11.29 -2.45 12.07
N ASN A 255 -10.51 -3.39 11.52
CA ASN A 255 -9.20 -3.06 10.91
C ASN A 255 -9.35 -2.27 9.59
N CYS A 256 -10.40 -2.59 8.84
CA CYS A 256 -10.82 -1.96 7.60
C CYS A 256 -12.35 -2.09 7.54
N PRO A 257 -13.11 -1.10 7.02
CA PRO A 257 -14.58 -1.19 7.00
C PRO A 257 -15.14 -2.44 6.32
N LEU A 258 -14.38 -2.98 5.36
CA LEU A 258 -14.72 -4.18 4.58
C LEU A 258 -14.41 -5.49 5.30
N MET A 259 -13.78 -5.46 6.46
CA MET A 259 -13.58 -6.66 7.28
C MET A 259 -14.93 -7.12 7.86
N ILE A 260 -15.06 -8.44 8.05
CA ILE A 260 -16.27 -9.03 8.64
C ILE A 260 -16.29 -8.79 10.15
N GLU A 261 -15.14 -8.98 10.80
CA GLU A 261 -15.02 -8.87 12.25
C GLU A 261 -15.06 -7.41 12.71
N SER A 262 -15.73 -7.19 13.84
CA SER A 262 -15.82 -5.90 14.51
C SER A 262 -15.37 -6.02 15.96
N PHE A 263 -14.72 -4.97 16.46
CA PHE A 263 -14.10 -4.89 17.77
C PHE A 263 -14.77 -3.85 18.68
N GLY A 264 -16.00 -3.46 18.35
CA GLY A 264 -16.79 -2.47 19.09
C GLY A 264 -17.60 -1.57 18.16
N ASN A 265 -18.34 -0.64 18.74
CA ASN A 265 -19.07 0.37 17.98
C ASN A 265 -18.73 1.75 18.50
N ILE A 266 -18.38 2.69 17.60
CA ILE A 266 -17.96 4.05 17.97
C ILE A 266 -19.03 4.79 18.77
N ARG A 267 -20.31 4.37 18.74
CA ARG A 267 -21.37 4.91 19.61
C ARG A 267 -21.11 4.67 21.09
N ASN A 268 -20.54 3.51 21.44
CA ASN A 268 -20.40 3.04 22.82
C ASN A 268 -18.95 2.80 23.25
N ASN A 269 -18.03 2.69 22.29
CA ASN A 269 -16.63 2.33 22.51
C ASN A 269 -15.68 3.39 21.97
N SER A 270 -14.52 3.52 22.60
CA SER A 270 -13.38 4.28 22.08
C SER A 270 -12.57 3.44 21.08
N LEU A 271 -11.72 4.08 20.26
CA LEU A 271 -10.81 3.33 19.39
C LEU A 271 -9.73 2.62 20.22
N GLU A 272 -9.34 3.19 21.35
CA GLU A 272 -8.41 2.65 22.33
C GLU A 272 -8.90 1.31 22.86
N GLU A 273 -10.19 1.22 23.25
CA GLU A 273 -10.81 -0.05 23.66
C GLU A 273 -10.73 -1.09 22.53
N ALA A 274 -11.07 -0.72 21.30
CA ALA A 274 -11.08 -1.64 20.17
C ALA A 274 -9.69 -2.24 19.87
N ILE A 275 -8.61 -1.44 19.95
CA ILE A 275 -7.25 -1.93 19.70
C ILE A 275 -6.71 -2.85 20.80
N THR A 276 -7.31 -2.84 21.99
CA THR A 276 -6.95 -3.75 23.08
C THR A 276 -7.56 -5.13 22.91
N HIS A 277 -8.53 -5.28 22.02
CA HIS A 277 -9.13 -6.58 21.71
C HIS A 277 -8.04 -7.55 21.20
N PRO A 278 -7.91 -8.77 21.76
CA PRO A 278 -6.83 -9.69 21.41
C PRO A 278 -6.72 -9.97 19.90
N ASP A 279 -7.87 -10.12 19.25
CA ASP A 279 -7.94 -10.41 17.82
C ASP A 279 -7.71 -9.21 16.90
N PHE A 280 -7.70 -7.97 17.42
CA PHE A 280 -7.55 -6.77 16.58
C PHE A 280 -6.25 -6.81 15.78
N LYS A 281 -5.16 -7.26 16.40
CA LYS A 281 -3.82 -7.25 15.80
C LYS A 281 -3.45 -8.55 15.11
N LYS A 282 -4.35 -9.54 15.03
CA LYS A 282 -4.00 -10.90 14.56
C LYS A 282 -3.44 -10.95 13.13
N TYR A 283 -3.86 -10.03 12.27
CA TYR A 283 -3.36 -9.93 10.90
C TYR A 283 -2.18 -8.97 10.74
N TRP A 284 -1.78 -8.22 11.78
CA TRP A 284 -0.76 -7.17 11.64
C TRP A 284 0.57 -7.69 11.14
N ASN A 285 0.98 -8.89 11.57
CA ASN A 285 2.26 -9.47 11.21
C ASN A 285 2.14 -10.56 10.14
N LEU A 286 0.98 -10.68 9.49
CA LEU A 286 0.81 -11.61 8.37
C LEU A 286 1.35 -10.97 7.09
N THR A 287 2.61 -11.25 6.78
CA THR A 287 3.28 -10.78 5.57
C THR A 287 2.95 -11.67 4.38
N LYS A 288 3.26 -11.20 3.17
CA LYS A 288 3.08 -12.01 1.96
C LYS A 288 4.01 -13.20 1.85
N ASP A 289 5.05 -13.30 2.67
CA ASP A 289 5.90 -14.49 2.76
C ASP A 289 5.15 -15.69 3.36
N ASN A 290 4.02 -15.43 4.04
CA ASN A 290 3.14 -16.47 4.57
C ASN A 290 1.87 -16.69 3.74
N ILE A 291 1.61 -15.86 2.72
CA ILE A 291 0.40 -15.97 1.89
C ILE A 291 0.67 -16.91 0.73
N GLU A 292 -0.25 -17.87 0.53
CA GLU A 292 -0.22 -18.84 -0.57
C GLU A 292 -0.08 -18.14 -1.93
N THR A 293 0.79 -18.68 -2.79
CA THR A 293 1.21 -18.10 -4.07
C THR A 293 1.96 -16.77 -3.95
N CYS A 294 1.56 -15.85 -3.08
CA CYS A 294 2.19 -14.54 -2.93
C CYS A 294 3.61 -14.62 -2.34
N LYS A 295 3.91 -15.63 -1.52
CA LYS A 295 5.26 -15.86 -0.99
C LYS A 295 6.31 -16.09 -2.09
N ASP A 296 5.88 -16.62 -3.22
CA ASP A 296 6.72 -16.90 -4.39
C ASP A 296 6.61 -15.79 -5.45
N CYS A 297 5.90 -14.70 -5.16
CA CYS A 297 5.68 -13.59 -6.09
C CYS A 297 6.79 -12.54 -5.95
N GLU A 298 7.35 -12.12 -7.08
CA GLU A 298 8.37 -11.06 -7.16
C GLU A 298 7.81 -9.67 -6.81
N PHE A 299 6.49 -9.47 -6.87
CA PHE A 299 5.85 -8.21 -6.52
C PHE A 299 5.41 -8.12 -5.04
N ARG A 300 5.74 -9.11 -4.21
CA ARG A 300 5.09 -9.27 -2.90
C ARG A 300 5.25 -8.06 -1.97
N TYR A 301 6.36 -7.34 -2.03
CA TYR A 301 6.60 -6.17 -1.16
C TYR A 301 6.13 -4.84 -1.75
N VAL A 302 5.92 -4.74 -3.06
CA VAL A 302 5.39 -3.53 -3.72
C VAL A 302 3.87 -3.59 -3.92
N CYS A 303 3.27 -4.76 -3.73
CA CYS A 303 1.84 -5.00 -3.85
C CYS A 303 1.13 -4.91 -2.49
N THR A 304 -0.05 -4.30 -2.45
CA THR A 304 -0.91 -4.27 -1.26
C THR A 304 -1.58 -5.62 -1.00
N ASP A 305 -1.76 -6.01 0.26
CA ASP A 305 -2.39 -7.27 0.66
C ASP A 305 -3.78 -7.10 1.29
N CYS A 306 -4.85 -7.40 0.54
CA CYS A 306 -6.21 -7.33 1.07
C CYS A 306 -6.61 -8.65 1.76
N ARG A 307 -6.95 -8.58 3.06
CA ARG A 307 -7.52 -9.69 3.83
C ARG A 307 -9.06 -9.66 3.95
N ALA A 308 -9.71 -8.58 3.49
CA ALA A 308 -11.17 -8.51 3.42
C ALA A 308 -11.75 -9.34 2.26
N TYR A 309 -10.98 -9.49 1.17
CA TYR A 309 -11.34 -10.28 0.00
C TYR A 309 -10.26 -11.32 -0.30
N THR A 310 -10.52 -12.57 0.08
CA THR A 310 -9.60 -13.70 -0.07
C THR A 310 -10.23 -14.80 -0.94
N GLU A 311 -9.42 -15.63 -1.57
CA GLU A 311 -9.92 -16.69 -2.48
C GLU A 311 -10.69 -17.80 -1.77
N ASN A 312 -10.51 -17.96 -0.46
CA ASN A 312 -11.34 -18.82 0.37
C ASN A 312 -11.47 -18.24 1.79
N ALA A 313 -12.24 -18.92 2.64
CA ALA A 313 -12.40 -18.58 4.06
C ALA A 313 -11.69 -19.57 5.00
N GLU A 314 -10.85 -20.45 4.46
CA GLU A 314 -10.14 -21.47 5.23
C GLU A 314 -9.09 -20.81 6.13
N LYS A 315 -8.91 -21.36 7.33
CA LYS A 315 -7.95 -20.85 8.30
C LYS A 315 -6.81 -21.84 8.44
N SER A 316 -5.60 -21.32 8.56
CA SER A 316 -4.41 -22.08 8.92
C SER A 316 -4.54 -22.66 10.33
N LYS A 317 -3.56 -23.44 10.77
CA LYS A 317 -3.51 -24.00 12.13
C LYS A 317 -3.48 -22.91 13.20
N GLU A 318 -2.94 -21.74 12.85
CA GLU A 318 -2.84 -20.53 13.66
C GLU A 318 -4.12 -19.68 13.62
N GLY A 319 -5.16 -20.13 12.89
CA GLY A 319 -6.47 -19.46 12.85
C GLY A 319 -6.57 -18.29 11.87
N LEU A 320 -5.57 -18.09 11.01
CA LEU A 320 -5.50 -16.99 10.03
C LEU A 320 -5.83 -17.46 8.61
N ASN A 321 -6.50 -16.64 7.81
CA ASN A 321 -6.64 -16.92 6.37
C ASN A 321 -5.38 -16.52 5.61
N VAL A 322 -4.69 -17.51 5.05
CA VAL A 322 -3.44 -17.35 4.30
C VAL A 322 -3.63 -17.49 2.79
N SER A 323 -4.88 -17.56 2.32
CA SER A 323 -5.17 -17.67 0.89
C SER A 323 -4.89 -16.37 0.15
N LYS A 324 -4.61 -16.47 -1.15
CA LYS A 324 -4.32 -15.32 -2.02
C LYS A 324 -5.45 -14.27 -2.01
N PRO A 325 -5.15 -12.96 -2.17
CA PRO A 325 -6.18 -11.94 -2.38
C PRO A 325 -7.07 -12.27 -3.58
N LEU A 326 -8.39 -12.21 -3.37
CA LEU A 326 -9.39 -12.57 -4.38
C LEU A 326 -9.19 -11.80 -5.69
N LYS A 327 -8.95 -10.49 -5.58
CA LYS A 327 -8.87 -9.55 -6.71
C LYS A 327 -7.49 -9.47 -7.36
N CYS A 328 -6.64 -10.46 -7.10
CA CYS A 328 -5.36 -10.64 -7.78
C CYS A 328 -5.48 -11.68 -8.89
N GLY A 329 -5.25 -11.25 -10.12
CA GLY A 329 -5.23 -12.11 -11.30
C GLY A 329 -3.84 -12.64 -11.69
N TYR A 330 -2.79 -12.21 -10.99
CA TYR A 330 -1.41 -12.52 -11.37
C TYR A 330 -0.96 -13.92 -10.92
N ASN A 331 -0.28 -14.66 -11.78
CA ASN A 331 0.35 -15.94 -11.46
C ASN A 331 1.89 -15.84 -11.54
N PRO A 332 2.63 -15.93 -10.42
CA PRO A 332 4.09 -15.79 -10.43
C PRO A 332 4.85 -16.95 -11.09
N TYR A 333 4.21 -18.12 -11.25
CA TYR A 333 4.85 -19.28 -11.88
C TYR A 333 4.81 -19.23 -13.40
N THR A 334 3.85 -18.50 -13.99
CA THR A 334 3.73 -18.34 -15.46
C THR A 334 4.04 -16.92 -15.93
N GLY A 335 3.91 -15.92 -15.06
CA GLY A 335 4.07 -14.52 -15.42
C GLY A 335 2.80 -13.86 -15.99
N ASP A 336 1.68 -14.58 -16.02
CA ASP A 336 0.45 -14.13 -16.67
C ASP A 336 -0.48 -13.36 -15.73
N TRP A 337 -1.24 -12.44 -16.33
CA TRP A 337 -2.33 -11.72 -15.69
C TRP A 337 -3.67 -12.17 -16.24
N GLU A 338 -4.49 -12.79 -15.40
CA GLU A 338 -5.87 -13.09 -15.73
C GLU A 338 -6.80 -11.98 -15.23
N ASP A 339 -7.90 -11.76 -15.95
CA ASP A 339 -8.96 -10.90 -15.46
C ASP A 339 -9.71 -11.61 -14.33
N TRP A 340 -9.40 -11.23 -13.08
CA TRP A 340 -10.00 -11.82 -11.89
C TRP A 340 -11.53 -11.70 -11.90
N THR A 341 -12.09 -10.69 -12.58
CA THR A 341 -13.54 -10.50 -12.67
C THR A 341 -14.21 -11.53 -13.55
N LYS A 342 -13.49 -12.18 -14.47
CA LYS A 342 -14.02 -13.24 -15.34
C LYS A 342 -13.99 -14.62 -14.72
N ASN A 343 -13.33 -14.79 -13.57
CA ASN A 343 -13.25 -16.07 -12.89
C ASN A 343 -14.56 -16.38 -12.15
N PRO A 344 -15.31 -17.45 -12.54
CA PRO A 344 -16.64 -17.72 -11.98
C PRO A 344 -16.64 -18.00 -10.48
N LEU A 345 -15.57 -18.60 -9.94
CA LEU A 345 -15.44 -18.84 -8.50
C LEU A 345 -15.23 -17.52 -7.76
N LYS A 346 -14.42 -16.62 -8.32
CA LYS A 346 -14.18 -15.31 -7.73
C LYS A 346 -15.41 -14.42 -7.75
N GLN A 347 -16.22 -14.49 -8.81
CA GLN A 347 -17.50 -13.81 -8.88
C GLN A 347 -18.47 -14.28 -7.79
N LYS A 348 -18.60 -15.59 -7.59
CA LYS A 348 -19.47 -16.16 -6.53
C LYS A 348 -19.05 -15.68 -5.14
N ILE A 349 -17.75 -15.70 -4.86
CA ILE A 349 -17.20 -15.25 -3.57
C ILE A 349 -17.44 -13.74 -3.40
N SER A 350 -17.13 -12.93 -4.42
CA SER A 350 -17.35 -11.48 -4.38
C SER A 350 -18.81 -11.13 -4.11
N HIS A 351 -19.76 -11.75 -4.81
CA HIS A 351 -21.19 -11.50 -4.63
C HIS A 351 -21.66 -11.87 -3.22
N SER A 352 -21.15 -12.96 -2.63
CA SER A 352 -21.47 -13.34 -1.25
C SER A 352 -20.96 -12.36 -0.18
N LEU A 353 -19.89 -11.62 -0.51
CA LEU A 353 -19.27 -10.62 0.37
C LEU A 353 -19.94 -9.24 0.24
N GLU A 354 -20.57 -8.92 -0.90
CA GLU A 354 -21.30 -7.66 -1.11
C GLU A 354 -22.74 -7.67 -0.55
N LEU A 355 -23.32 -8.85 -0.31
CA LEU A 355 -24.66 -9.01 0.26
C LEU A 355 -24.71 -8.96 1.80
N LYS A 356 -23.54 -8.86 2.46
CA LYS A 356 -23.40 -8.72 3.92
C LYS A 356 -23.10 -7.28 4.27
#